data_AF-A0A1D9QL06-F1
#
_entry.id   AF-A0A1D9QL06-F1
#
_cell.length_a   1.000
_cell.length_b   1.000
_cell.length_c   1.000
_cell.angle_alpha   90.00
_cell.angle_beta   90.00
_cell.angle_gamma   90.00
#
_symmetry.space_group_name_H-M   'P 1'
#
loop_
_entity.id
_entity.type
_entity.pdbx_description
1 polymer ?
#
loop_
_entity_poly.entity_id
_entity_poly.type
_entity_poly.pdbx_seq_one_letter_code
_entity_poly.pdbx_strand_id
1 'polypeptide(L)'
;MIEQELARSHKSTIPNHSGKETMLELAPHAQIELILQLYMKEERESTMQTTFKNELVDYYDVKHIDEKDQKQLWCMASHKWGAHTQRKAVHIMPFRLRQLPLIHILGKDVAEELWPVKNGHILEAEIEHYFDNCQPATVPSLSEEDA
;
A
#
# COMPACT_ATOMS: atom_id res chain seq x y z
N MET A 1 -9.00 36.16 5.27
CA MET A 1 -8.00 36.15 4.18
C MET A 1 -6.78 35.31 4.60
N ILE A 2 -7.00 34.14 5.22
CA ILE A 2 -5.96 33.20 5.69
C ILE A 2 -6.33 31.78 5.24
N GLU A 3 -7.62 31.50 5.02
CA GLU A 3 -8.12 30.19 4.58
C GLU A 3 -7.86 29.85 3.11
N GLN A 4 -7.41 30.80 2.28
CA GLN A 4 -7.10 30.53 0.85
C GLN A 4 -5.65 30.08 0.60
N GLU A 5 -4.75 30.18 1.57
CA GLU A 5 -3.36 29.70 1.41
C GLU A 5 -3.17 28.22 1.79
N LEU A 6 -4.05 27.64 2.60
CA LEU A 6 -3.97 26.23 3.00
C LEU A 6 -4.36 25.24 1.88
N ALA A 7 -5.03 25.72 0.82
CA ALA A 7 -5.43 24.90 -0.34
C ALA A 7 -4.35 24.80 -1.43
N ARG A 8 -3.17 25.39 -1.24
CA ARG A 8 -2.06 25.35 -2.20
C ARG A 8 -0.78 24.88 -1.53
N SER A 9 -0.63 23.57 -1.39
CA SER A 9 0.66 22.86 -1.52
C SER A 9 0.58 21.47 -0.87
N HIS A 10 -0.18 20.55 -1.46
CA HIS A 10 0.04 19.10 -1.27
C HIS A 10 0.39 18.45 -2.61
N LYS A 11 1.03 19.19 -3.51
CA LYS A 11 1.91 18.55 -4.46
C LYS A 11 3.15 18.18 -3.66
N SER A 12 3.31 16.88 -3.40
CA SER A 12 4.62 16.31 -3.08
C SER A 12 5.59 16.90 -4.09
N THR A 13 6.42 17.86 -3.64
CA THR A 13 7.45 18.43 -4.49
C THR A 13 8.50 17.35 -4.56
N ILE A 14 8.36 16.45 -5.54
CA ILE A 14 9.37 15.45 -5.83
C ILE A 14 10.68 16.23 -6.00
N PRO A 15 11.69 15.98 -5.16
CA PRO A 15 12.93 16.73 -5.23
C PRO A 15 13.50 16.56 -6.65
N ASN A 16 13.68 17.69 -7.32
CA ASN A 16 14.17 17.74 -8.69
C ASN A 16 15.69 17.54 -8.63
N HIS A 17 16.13 16.29 -8.45
CA HIS A 17 17.54 15.91 -8.41
C HIS A 17 18.14 16.12 -9.81
N SER A 18 18.65 17.32 -10.03
CA SER A 18 19.44 17.71 -11.19
C SER A 18 20.84 17.10 -11.08
N GLY A 19 21.02 15.89 -11.60
CA GLY A 19 22.34 15.27 -11.65
C GLY A 19 22.27 13.77 -11.52
N LYS A 20 23.25 13.09 -12.12
CA LYS A 20 23.44 11.64 -12.06
C LYS A 20 23.89 11.19 -10.67
N GLU A 21 23.10 11.50 -9.63
CA GLU A 21 23.34 10.94 -8.30
C GLU A 21 23.10 9.43 -8.40
N THR A 22 24.11 8.67 -8.00
CA THR A 22 24.03 7.21 -7.97
C THR A 22 23.08 6.78 -6.86
N MET A 23 22.46 5.60 -7.01
CA MET A 23 21.57 5.04 -5.98
C MET A 23 22.21 5.02 -4.58
N LEU A 24 23.54 4.84 -4.51
CA LEU A 24 24.32 4.85 -3.28
C LEU A 24 24.33 6.23 -2.58
N GLU A 25 24.35 7.33 -3.35
CA GLU A 25 24.39 8.70 -2.83
C GLU A 25 23.02 9.16 -2.32
N LEU A 26 21.94 8.57 -2.84
CA LEU A 26 20.56 8.86 -2.43
C LEU A 26 20.10 8.04 -1.20
N ALA A 27 20.78 6.93 -0.90
CA ALA A 27 20.39 6.03 0.19
C ALA A 27 20.29 6.69 1.58
N PRO A 28 21.21 7.59 1.99
CA PRO A 28 21.09 8.27 3.28
C PRO A 28 19.87 9.21 3.37
N HIS A 29 19.54 9.91 2.28
CA HIS A 29 18.36 10.78 2.21
C HIS A 29 17.08 9.95 2.30
N ALA A 30 17.00 8.88 1.52
CA ALA A 30 15.88 7.94 1.56
C ALA A 30 15.68 7.34 2.96
N GLN A 31 16.77 6.98 3.65
CA GLN A 31 16.72 6.46 5.01
C GLN A 31 16.15 7.48 6.01
N ILE A 32 16.59 8.73 5.96
CA ILE A 32 16.09 9.79 6.85
C ILE A 32 14.60 10.03 6.59
N GLU A 33 14.19 10.13 5.33
CA GLU A 33 12.80 10.32 4.96
C GLU A 33 11.91 9.16 5.42
N LEU A 34 12.37 7.92 5.23
CA LEU A 34 11.67 6.72 5.70
C LEU A 34 11.45 6.78 7.22
N ILE A 35 12.49 7.14 7.98
CA ILE A 35 12.40 7.29 9.45
C ILE A 35 11.38 8.36 9.81
N LEU A 36 11.44 9.54 9.20
CA LEU A 36 10.49 10.62 9.48
C LEU A 36 9.04 10.18 9.21
N GLN A 37 8.81 9.45 8.12
CA GLN A 37 7.48 8.97 7.77
C GLN A 37 6.92 7.92 8.73
N LEU A 38 7.78 7.13 9.41
CA LEU A 38 7.33 6.24 10.49
C LEU A 38 6.76 7.01 11.69
N TYR A 39 7.19 8.26 11.91
CA TYR A 39 6.70 9.11 12.99
C TYR A 39 5.53 10.01 12.57
N MET A 40 5.35 10.26 11.27
CA MET A 40 4.25 11.06 10.75
C MET A 40 3.00 10.22 10.53
N LYS A 41 1.98 10.42 11.37
CA LYS A 41 0.65 9.84 11.16
C LYS A 41 -0.10 10.66 10.13
N GLU A 42 -0.24 10.14 8.91
CA GLU A 42 -1.22 10.62 7.95
C GLU A 42 -2.43 9.70 7.94
N GLU A 43 -3.61 10.32 7.95
CA GLU A 43 -4.87 9.59 7.82
C GLU A 43 -5.11 9.26 6.35
N ARG A 44 -5.49 8.00 6.10
CA ARG A 44 -5.94 7.56 4.78
C ARG A 44 -7.29 8.18 4.48
N GLU A 45 -7.45 8.74 3.28
CA GLU A 45 -8.78 9.09 2.79
C GLU A 45 -9.63 7.83 2.65
N SER A 46 -10.79 7.81 3.32
CA SER A 46 -11.68 6.64 3.38
C SER A 46 -12.22 6.24 2.00
N THR A 47 -12.39 7.23 1.12
CA THR A 47 -12.79 7.06 -0.28
C THR A 47 -11.75 6.28 -1.06
N MET A 48 -10.46 6.67 -0.99
CA MET A 48 -9.37 5.98 -1.67
C MET A 48 -9.25 4.52 -1.20
N GLN A 49 -9.31 4.29 0.11
CA GLN A 49 -9.25 2.94 0.68
C GLN A 49 -10.43 2.06 0.23
N THR A 50 -11.62 2.65 0.06
CA THR A 50 -12.80 1.94 -0.43
C THR A 50 -12.66 1.59 -1.91
N THR A 51 -12.22 2.55 -2.73
CA THR A 51 -11.94 2.32 -4.16
C THR A 51 -10.91 1.23 -4.34
N PHE A 52 -9.78 1.32 -3.64
CA PHE A 52 -8.72 0.33 -3.66
C PHE A 52 -9.21 -1.08 -3.29
N LYS A 53 -10.04 -1.19 -2.26
CA LYS A 53 -10.64 -2.47 -1.87
C LYS A 53 -11.52 -3.05 -2.98
N ASN A 54 -12.36 -2.23 -3.60
CA ASN A 54 -13.25 -2.69 -4.66
C ASN A 54 -12.45 -3.16 -5.88
N GLU A 55 -11.43 -2.40 -6.28
CA GLU A 55 -10.54 -2.76 -7.38
C GLU A 55 -9.78 -4.07 -7.11
N LEU A 56 -9.28 -4.28 -5.89
CA LEU A 56 -8.65 -5.54 -5.48
C LEU A 56 -9.61 -6.73 -5.59
N VAL A 57 -10.83 -6.55 -5.10
CA VAL A 57 -11.86 -7.59 -5.12
C VAL A 57 -12.20 -8.00 -6.54
N ASP A 58 -12.33 -7.02 -7.44
CA ASP A 58 -12.63 -7.26 -8.85
C ASP A 58 -11.43 -7.85 -9.61
N TYR A 59 -10.21 -7.38 -9.33
CA TYR A 59 -8.99 -7.85 -10.01
C TYR A 59 -8.67 -9.31 -9.70
N TYR A 60 -8.76 -9.71 -8.43
CA TYR A 60 -8.48 -11.09 -8.01
C TYR A 60 -9.70 -12.02 -8.03
N ASP A 61 -10.87 -11.51 -8.39
CA ASP A 61 -12.15 -12.21 -8.37
C ASP A 61 -12.43 -12.93 -7.03
N VAL A 62 -12.18 -12.23 -5.93
CA VAL A 62 -12.23 -12.77 -4.56
C VAL A 62 -13.57 -12.50 -3.86
N LYS A 63 -14.68 -12.46 -4.62
CA LYS A 63 -16.04 -12.21 -4.13
C LYS A 63 -16.97 -13.41 -4.34
N HIS A 64 -17.84 -13.65 -3.37
CA HIS A 64 -18.84 -14.73 -3.42
C HIS A 64 -20.11 -14.30 -2.67
N ILE A 65 -21.25 -14.89 -3.04
CA ILE A 65 -22.52 -14.77 -2.32
C ILE A 65 -22.86 -16.15 -1.74
N ASP A 66 -22.94 -16.26 -0.42
CA ASP A 66 -23.22 -17.53 0.24
C ASP A 66 -24.71 -17.95 0.14
N GLU A 67 -25.04 -19.12 0.69
CA GLU A 67 -26.41 -19.66 0.71
C GLU A 67 -27.44 -18.76 1.43
N LYS A 68 -26.98 -17.77 2.21
CA LYS A 68 -27.79 -16.80 2.95
C LYS A 68 -27.80 -15.41 2.29
N ASP A 69 -27.40 -15.34 1.02
CA ASP A 69 -27.31 -14.12 0.23
C ASP A 69 -26.36 -13.07 0.84
N GLN A 70 -25.35 -13.52 1.61
CA GLN A 70 -24.35 -12.63 2.21
C GLN A 70 -23.11 -12.52 1.34
N LYS A 71 -22.65 -11.29 1.14
CA LYS A 71 -21.39 -11.02 0.43
C LYS A 71 -20.20 -11.46 1.28
N GLN A 72 -19.44 -12.40 0.73
CA GLN A 72 -18.20 -12.90 1.32
C GLN A 72 -17.00 -12.52 0.46
N LEU A 73 -15.86 -12.27 1.12
CA LEU A 73 -14.57 -12.12 0.45
C LEU A 73 -13.59 -13.20 0.91
N TRP A 74 -12.79 -13.69 -0.04
CA TRP A 74 -11.72 -14.64 0.23
C TRP A 74 -10.56 -13.94 0.93
N CYS A 75 -10.05 -14.55 2.00
CA CYS A 75 -8.78 -14.17 2.59
C CYS A 75 -7.68 -15.11 2.11
N MET A 76 -6.62 -14.55 1.55
CA MET A 76 -5.48 -15.32 1.07
C MET A 76 -4.56 -15.85 2.18
N ALA A 77 -4.50 -15.22 3.35
CA ALA A 77 -3.66 -15.72 4.45
C ALA A 77 -4.30 -16.90 5.18
N SER A 78 -5.62 -16.85 5.41
CA SER A 78 -6.35 -17.89 6.14
C SER A 78 -6.99 -18.94 5.25
N HIS A 79 -7.03 -18.70 3.94
CA HIS A 79 -7.71 -19.54 2.94
C HIS A 79 -9.19 -19.77 3.28
N LYS A 80 -9.88 -18.69 3.69
CA LYS A 80 -11.29 -18.75 4.11
C LYS A 80 -12.12 -17.61 3.55
N TRP A 81 -13.33 -17.94 3.13
CA TRP A 81 -14.38 -16.97 2.92
C TRP A 81 -14.86 -16.40 4.26
N GLY A 82 -15.19 -15.11 4.27
CA GLY A 82 -15.74 -14.45 5.43
C GLY A 82 -16.51 -13.20 5.05
N ALA A 83 -17.30 -12.68 5.99
CA ALA A 83 -18.14 -11.53 5.74
C ALA A 83 -17.33 -10.34 5.21
N HIS A 84 -17.85 -9.66 4.19
CA HIS A 84 -17.20 -8.50 3.56
C HIS A 84 -16.77 -7.42 4.58
N THR A 85 -17.49 -7.27 5.69
CA THR A 85 -17.23 -6.30 6.77
C THR A 85 -16.03 -6.66 7.64
N GLN A 86 -15.67 -7.95 7.74
CA GLN A 86 -14.53 -8.45 8.50
C GLN A 86 -13.24 -8.52 7.67
N ARG A 87 -13.31 -8.06 6.42
CA ARG A 87 -12.25 -8.17 5.42
C ARG A 87 -11.73 -6.78 5.07
N LYS A 88 -10.41 -6.64 5.03
CA LYS A 88 -9.70 -5.38 4.80
C LYS A 88 -8.77 -5.51 3.61
N ALA A 89 -8.66 -4.43 2.86
CA ALA A 89 -7.63 -4.29 1.84
C ALA A 89 -6.38 -3.73 2.51
N VAL A 90 -5.36 -4.57 2.61
CA VAL A 90 -4.05 -4.18 3.16
C VAL A 90 -3.08 -3.95 2.02
N HIS A 91 -2.08 -3.11 2.26
CA HIS A 91 -1.00 -2.91 1.29
C HIS A 91 0.16 -3.86 1.58
N ILE A 92 0.82 -4.38 0.54
CA ILE A 92 2.06 -5.18 0.67
C ILE A 92 3.19 -4.26 1.13
N MET A 93 3.38 -3.15 0.41
CA MET A 93 4.17 -2.01 0.87
C MET A 93 3.27 -1.07 1.66
N PRO A 94 3.42 -0.95 2.99
CA PRO A 94 2.45 -0.24 3.82
C PRO A 94 2.23 1.20 3.39
N PHE A 95 0.97 1.64 3.46
CA PHE A 95 0.58 3.02 3.12
C PHE A 95 1.45 4.09 3.82
N ARG A 96 1.86 3.81 5.06
CA ARG A 96 2.72 4.70 5.86
C ARG A 96 4.09 5.01 5.24
N LEU A 97 4.59 4.13 4.36
CA LEU A 97 5.84 4.35 3.63
C LEU A 97 5.69 5.34 2.48
N ARG A 98 4.45 5.70 2.11
CA ARG A 98 4.09 6.71 1.10
C ARG A 98 4.73 6.45 -0.28
N GLN A 99 4.43 7.30 -1.26
CA GLN A 99 5.00 7.15 -2.61
C GLN A 99 6.48 7.57 -2.66
N LEU A 100 6.91 8.53 -1.84
CA LEU A 100 8.24 9.14 -1.98
C LEU A 100 9.37 8.14 -1.63
N PRO A 101 9.35 7.44 -0.48
CA PRO A 101 10.30 6.35 -0.24
C PRO A 101 10.23 5.21 -1.26
N LEU A 102 9.04 4.90 -1.79
CA LEU A 102 8.92 3.90 -2.87
C LEU A 102 9.67 4.35 -4.13
N ILE A 103 9.63 5.63 -4.49
CA ILE A 103 10.44 6.19 -5.59
C ILE A 103 11.94 6.05 -5.30
N HIS A 104 12.38 6.22 -4.06
CA HIS A 104 13.79 6.03 -3.70
C HIS A 104 14.24 4.57 -3.79
N ILE A 105 13.36 3.63 -3.45
CA ILE A 105 13.67 2.19 -3.46
C ILE A 105 13.58 1.62 -4.88
N LEU A 106 12.55 1.99 -5.63
CA LEU A 106 12.19 1.36 -6.91
C LEU A 106 12.65 2.17 -8.13
N GLY A 107 13.02 3.45 -7.95
CA GLY A 107 13.49 4.34 -9.00
C GLY A 107 12.47 5.40 -9.42
N LYS A 108 12.95 6.42 -10.17
CA LYS A 108 12.15 7.61 -10.55
C LYS A 108 11.02 7.32 -11.54
N ASP A 109 11.09 6.21 -12.27
CA ASP A 109 10.09 5.83 -13.27
C ASP A 109 8.85 5.16 -12.65
N VAL A 110 8.86 5.01 -11.33
CA VAL A 110 7.87 4.27 -10.57
C VAL A 110 6.77 5.23 -10.11
N ALA A 111 5.87 5.53 -11.04
CA ALA A 111 4.68 6.32 -10.76
C ALA A 111 3.58 5.41 -10.20
N GLU A 112 3.06 5.78 -9.01
CA GLU A 112 1.85 5.23 -8.40
C GLU A 112 1.94 3.76 -7.96
N GLU A 113 2.81 3.40 -7.02
CA GLU A 113 2.90 2.02 -6.48
C GLU A 113 2.11 1.82 -5.19
N LEU A 114 1.59 2.91 -4.63
CA LEU A 114 0.86 2.81 -3.37
C LEU A 114 -0.51 2.14 -3.57
N TRP A 115 -1.29 2.60 -4.54
CA TRP A 115 -2.68 2.18 -4.76
C TRP A 115 -2.96 1.14 -5.85
N PRO A 116 -2.00 0.66 -6.67
CA PRO A 116 -2.28 -0.44 -7.60
C PRO A 116 -2.75 -1.69 -6.85
N VAL A 117 -3.70 -2.39 -7.45
CA VAL A 117 -4.18 -3.71 -7.00
C VAL A 117 -3.06 -4.74 -6.78
N LYS A 118 -1.91 -4.57 -7.45
CA LYS A 118 -0.72 -5.42 -7.26
C LYS A 118 -0.03 -5.20 -5.92
N ASN A 119 -0.16 -4.02 -5.32
CA ASN A 119 0.36 -3.70 -4.00
C ASN A 119 -0.63 -4.05 -2.88
N GLY A 120 -1.62 -4.93 -3.12
CA GLY A 120 -2.68 -5.17 -2.14
C GLY A 120 -3.13 -6.61 -1.99
N HIS A 121 -3.66 -6.89 -0.80
CA HIS A 121 -4.21 -8.17 -0.39
C HIS A 121 -5.53 -7.98 0.37
N ILE A 122 -6.42 -8.96 0.29
CA ILE A 122 -7.62 -9.03 1.13
C ILE A 122 -7.34 -9.94 2.32
N LEU A 123 -7.39 -9.38 3.53
CA LEU A 123 -7.08 -10.08 4.79
C LEU A 123 -8.17 -9.89 5.85
N GLU A 124 -8.12 -10.67 6.93
CA GLU A 124 -8.85 -10.39 8.17
C GLU A 124 -8.45 -9.03 8.75
N ALA A 125 -9.43 -8.30 9.30
CA ALA A 125 -9.18 -7.06 10.03
C ALA A 125 -8.21 -7.23 11.21
N GLU A 126 -8.19 -8.41 11.83
CA GLU A 126 -7.29 -8.73 12.95
C GLU A 126 -5.82 -8.79 12.52
N ILE A 127 -5.56 -9.05 11.24
CA ILE A 127 -4.21 -9.23 10.70
C ILE A 127 -3.66 -7.92 10.08
N GLU A 128 -4.56 -6.99 9.72
CA GLU A 128 -4.22 -5.66 9.15
C GLU A 128 -3.17 -4.92 9.98
N HIS A 129 -3.34 -4.88 11.31
CA HIS A 129 -2.40 -4.19 12.20
C HIS A 129 -0.96 -4.73 12.07
N TYR A 130 -0.78 -6.02 11.83
CA TYR A 130 0.55 -6.60 11.68
C TYR A 130 1.18 -6.25 10.33
N PHE A 131 0.40 -6.33 9.24
CA PHE A 131 0.85 -5.97 7.89
C PHE A 131 1.25 -4.49 7.79
N ASP A 132 0.43 -3.58 8.31
CA ASP A 132 0.72 -2.14 8.30
C ASP A 132 2.00 -1.79 9.08
N ASN A 133 2.44 -2.68 9.99
CA ASN A 133 3.65 -2.53 10.77
C ASN A 133 4.88 -3.29 10.23
N CYS A 134 4.82 -3.79 8.99
CA CYS A 134 5.90 -4.54 8.33
C CYS A 134 6.34 -5.80 9.10
N GLN A 135 5.44 -6.43 9.88
CA GLN A 135 5.81 -7.64 10.62
C GLN A 135 5.76 -8.91 9.75
N PRO A 136 4.75 -9.10 8.90
CA PRO A 136 4.71 -10.19 7.93
C PRO A 136 5.48 -9.80 6.67
N ALA A 137 6.15 -10.78 6.06
CA ALA A 137 6.77 -10.64 4.74
C ALA A 137 6.09 -11.57 3.74
N THR A 138 5.71 -11.02 2.57
CA THR A 138 5.29 -11.83 1.43
C THR A 138 6.53 -12.32 0.71
N VAL A 139 6.78 -13.62 0.75
CA VAL A 139 7.92 -14.25 0.07
C VAL A 139 7.42 -14.87 -1.23
N PRO A 140 8.02 -14.53 -2.39
CA PRO A 140 7.72 -15.23 -3.63
C PRO A 140 7.97 -16.73 -3.46
N SER A 141 7.01 -17.56 -3.88
CA SER A 141 7.26 -18.99 -3.97
C SER A 141 8.26 -19.20 -5.11
N LEU A 142 9.48 -19.62 -4.78
CA LEU A 142 10.43 -20.09 -5.78
C LEU A 142 9.94 -21.46 -6.25
N SER A 143 9.74 -21.63 -7.57
CA SER A 143 9.57 -22.96 -8.12
C SER A 143 10.93 -23.67 -8.15
N GLU A 144 10.97 -25.00 -8.24
CA GLU A 144 12.24 -25.74 -8.42
C GLU A 144 12.99 -25.33 -9.70
N GLU A 145 12.31 -24.65 -10.64
CA GLU A 145 12.88 -24.13 -11.87
C GLU A 145 13.57 -22.76 -11.69
N ASP A 146 13.32 -22.07 -10.56
CA ASP A 146 13.88 -20.75 -10.23
C ASP A 146 15.09 -20.81 -9.26
N ALA A 147 15.53 -22.01 -8.88
CA ALA A 147 16.62 -22.27 -7.92
C ALA A 147 17.93 -22.71 -8.61
#